data_AF-A0A2M8CY15-F1
#
_entry.id   AF-A0A2M8CY15-F1
#
_cell.length_a   1.000
_cell.length_b   1.000
_cell.length_c   1.000
_cell.angle_alpha   90.00
_cell.angle_beta   90.00
_cell.angle_gamma   90.00
#
_symmetry.space_group_name_H-M   'P 1'
#
loop_
_entity.id
_entity.type
_entity.pdbx_description
1 polymer ?
#
loop_
_entity_poly.entity_id
_entity_poly.type
_entity_poly.pdbx_seq_one_letter_code
_entity_poly.pdbx_strand_id
1 'polypeptide(L)'
;MITLKQPSQPYKIGIAPGFTVTVKPLKTLSYSVATMTAQKKVADLEKGLRDVEESGFTVEHPVDLKNPQERNALFLDHLIKDLAVTHIVGWEGVLDEDKNAPADPTQENIRKVMDVSEFAEVFFQLFTRYVFLLGEAKERIRKLTEWHFKKSGGPSYCATCKEQDLPCAFENLCPYQKYAPRLVQEQQAWEILESCTSQLRLAPSGRVVGIDMGAALEIAKARGFDLEIVTELLKEGEAGILDAITQEENTKHG
;
A
#
# COMPACT_ATOMS: atom_id res chain seq x y z
N MET A 1 14.79 9.31 -8.99
CA MET A 1 14.41 8.43 -7.86
C MET A 1 13.00 8.82 -7.42
N ILE A 2 12.09 7.88 -7.24
CA ILE A 2 10.68 8.16 -6.86
C ILE A 2 10.63 8.39 -5.35
N THR A 3 9.89 9.41 -4.92
CA THR A 3 9.71 9.78 -3.51
C THR A 3 8.38 9.27 -2.98
N LEU A 4 8.37 8.82 -1.73
CA LEU A 4 7.18 8.52 -0.94
C LEU A 4 6.59 9.78 -0.25
N LYS A 5 7.07 10.98 -0.51
CA LYS A 5 6.50 12.16 0.16
C LYS A 5 5.12 12.52 -0.38
N GLN A 6 4.09 12.52 0.49
CA GLN A 6 2.75 12.95 0.12
C GLN A 6 2.66 14.48 -0.05
N PRO A 7 1.83 14.98 -1.00
CA PRO A 7 1.49 16.40 -1.08
C PRO A 7 0.76 16.86 0.18
N SER A 8 1.07 18.07 0.67
CA SER A 8 0.38 18.67 1.83
C SER A 8 -0.71 19.68 1.45
N GLN A 9 -0.74 20.10 0.18
CA GLN A 9 -1.70 21.05 -0.39
C GLN A 9 -2.46 20.39 -1.55
N PRO A 10 -3.62 20.93 -1.96
CA PRO A 10 -4.32 20.46 -3.14
C PRO A 10 -3.42 20.44 -4.38
N TYR A 11 -3.56 19.42 -5.22
CA TYR A 11 -2.72 19.21 -6.40
C TYR A 11 -3.55 18.71 -7.59
N LYS A 12 -3.00 18.89 -8.79
CA LYS A 12 -3.63 18.47 -10.04
C LYS A 12 -3.20 17.06 -10.44
N ILE A 13 -4.14 16.26 -10.95
CA ILE A 13 -3.93 14.95 -11.57
C ILE A 13 -4.47 15.02 -12.99
N GLY A 14 -3.59 14.81 -13.98
CA GLY A 14 -4.01 14.67 -15.38
C GLY A 14 -4.61 13.29 -15.59
N ILE A 15 -5.90 13.23 -15.96
CA ILE A 15 -6.63 11.98 -16.17
C ILE A 15 -6.55 11.56 -17.64
N ALA A 16 -6.76 12.52 -18.54
CA ALA A 16 -6.66 12.33 -19.99
C ALA A 16 -6.22 13.64 -20.65
N PRO A 17 -5.81 13.63 -21.94
CA PRO A 17 -5.55 14.87 -22.67
C PRO A 17 -6.73 15.84 -22.58
N GLY A 18 -6.52 17.02 -22.01
CA GLY A 18 -7.57 18.02 -21.80
C GLY A 18 -8.44 17.83 -20.56
N PHE A 19 -8.32 16.72 -19.81
CA PHE A 19 -9.06 16.46 -18.58
C PHE A 19 -8.14 16.34 -17.37
N THR A 20 -8.27 17.27 -16.42
CA THR A 20 -7.48 17.33 -15.19
C THR A 20 -8.38 17.52 -13.98
N VAL A 21 -8.12 16.79 -12.90
CA VAL A 21 -8.81 16.97 -11.62
C VAL A 21 -7.88 17.63 -10.61
N THR A 22 -8.42 18.50 -9.76
CA THR A 22 -7.74 19.05 -8.58
C THR A 22 -8.26 18.33 -7.35
N VAL A 23 -7.36 17.76 -6.57
CA VAL A 23 -7.70 16.93 -5.41
C VAL A 23 -7.08 17.45 -4.13
N LYS A 24 -7.76 17.26 -2.99
CA LYS A 24 -7.14 17.36 -1.67
C LYS A 24 -6.26 16.13 -1.40
N PRO A 25 -5.16 16.26 -0.64
CA PRO A 25 -4.32 15.13 -0.26
C PRO A 25 -5.08 13.97 0.39
N LEU A 26 -4.75 12.74 -0.02
CA LEU A 26 -5.27 11.52 0.57
C LEU A 26 -4.61 11.25 1.93
N LYS A 27 -5.39 11.33 3.00
CA LYS A 27 -4.95 10.99 4.36
C LYS A 27 -5.42 9.60 4.74
N THR A 28 -4.71 8.95 5.68
CA THR A 28 -5.04 7.63 6.22
C THR A 28 -6.51 7.53 6.64
N LEU A 29 -6.99 8.48 7.45
CA LEU A 29 -8.39 8.48 7.91
C LEU A 29 -9.38 8.49 6.72
N SER A 30 -9.15 9.37 5.73
CA SER A 30 -10.06 9.48 4.59
C SER A 30 -10.05 8.26 3.68
N TYR A 31 -8.90 7.59 3.53
CA TYR A 31 -8.82 6.32 2.80
C TYR A 31 -9.55 5.18 3.54
N SER A 32 -9.31 5.06 4.85
CA SER A 32 -9.97 4.06 5.70
C SER A 32 -11.49 4.24 5.72
N VAL A 33 -11.97 5.49 5.86
CA VAL A 33 -13.41 5.79 5.81
C VAL A 33 -14.00 5.36 4.47
N ALA A 34 -13.39 5.75 3.34
CA ALA A 34 -13.89 5.35 2.02
C ALA A 34 -13.93 3.83 1.83
N THR A 35 -12.91 3.12 2.33
CA THR A 35 -12.83 1.65 2.29
C THR A 35 -13.96 1.01 3.11
N MET A 36 -14.16 1.45 4.35
CA MET A 36 -15.20 0.92 5.22
C MET A 36 -16.60 1.26 4.71
N THR A 37 -16.80 2.44 4.12
CA THR A 37 -18.07 2.82 3.50
C THR A 37 -18.37 1.96 2.28
N ALA A 38 -17.39 1.69 1.42
CA ALA A 38 -17.56 0.80 0.27
C ALA A 38 -17.89 -0.65 0.71
N GLN A 39 -17.17 -1.17 1.71
CA GLN A 39 -17.47 -2.49 2.30
C GLN A 39 -18.88 -2.56 2.87
N LYS A 40 -19.29 -1.52 3.61
CA LYS A 40 -20.64 -1.44 4.18
C LYS A 40 -21.71 -1.41 3.09
N LYS A 41 -21.54 -0.64 2.02
CA LYS A 41 -22.50 -0.59 0.91
C LYS A 41 -22.71 -1.96 0.25
N VAL A 42 -21.62 -2.71 0.02
CA VAL A 42 -21.72 -4.07 -0.51
C VAL A 42 -22.45 -4.99 0.49
N ALA A 43 -22.10 -4.93 1.78
CA ALA A 43 -22.73 -5.76 2.81
C ALA A 43 -24.24 -5.44 3.00
N ASP A 44 -24.61 -4.17 2.96
CA ASP A 44 -26.00 -3.72 3.06
C ASP A 44 -26.82 -4.19 1.84
N LEU A 45 -26.23 -4.15 0.63
CA LEU A 45 -26.86 -4.69 -0.58
C LEU A 45 -27.01 -6.22 -0.51
N GLU A 46 -25.96 -6.95 -0.13
CA GLU A 46 -26.03 -8.40 0.06
C GLU A 46 -27.13 -8.79 1.04
N LYS A 47 -27.23 -8.06 2.16
CA LYS A 47 -28.28 -8.28 3.14
C LYS A 47 -29.66 -8.01 2.53
N GLY A 48 -29.83 -6.89 1.85
CA GLY A 48 -31.10 -6.55 1.19
C GLY A 48 -31.55 -7.60 0.18
N LEU A 49 -30.63 -8.12 -0.65
CA LEU A 49 -30.93 -9.19 -1.61
C LEU A 49 -31.33 -10.49 -0.89
N ARG A 50 -30.61 -10.88 0.17
CA ARG A 50 -30.96 -12.06 0.98
C ARG A 50 -32.33 -11.93 1.63
N ASP A 51 -32.64 -10.79 2.24
CA ASP A 51 -33.92 -10.56 2.92
C ASP A 51 -35.12 -10.69 1.93
N VAL A 52 -34.92 -10.30 0.67
CA VAL A 52 -35.94 -10.46 -0.39
C VAL A 52 -36.04 -11.91 -0.89
N GLU A 53 -34.91 -12.60 -1.08
CA GLU A 53 -34.87 -14.04 -1.42
C GLU A 53 -35.56 -14.89 -0.34
N GLU A 54 -35.30 -14.62 0.95
CA GLU A 54 -35.94 -15.30 2.08
C GLU A 54 -37.45 -15.05 2.17
N SER A 55 -37.91 -13.92 1.63
CA SER A 55 -39.34 -13.59 1.52
C SER A 55 -40.03 -14.31 0.35
N GLY A 56 -39.31 -15.15 -0.41
CA GLY A 56 -39.85 -15.95 -1.51
C GLY A 56 -39.86 -15.24 -2.87
N PHE A 57 -39.23 -14.07 -2.98
CA PHE A 57 -39.12 -13.32 -4.23
C PHE A 57 -37.76 -13.55 -4.88
N THR A 58 -37.71 -13.55 -6.21
CA THR A 58 -36.45 -13.55 -6.96
C THR A 58 -36.10 -12.13 -7.34
N VAL A 59 -34.89 -11.69 -6.99
CA VAL A 59 -34.36 -10.38 -7.41
C VAL A 59 -33.33 -10.61 -8.50
N GLU A 60 -33.63 -10.17 -9.70
CA GLU A 60 -32.60 -9.98 -10.72
C GLU A 60 -31.83 -8.69 -10.38
N HIS A 61 -30.58 -8.86 -9.98
CA HIS A 61 -29.65 -7.74 -9.77
C HIS A 61 -28.59 -7.77 -10.88
N PRO A 62 -28.15 -6.61 -11.44
CA PRO A 62 -27.16 -6.57 -12.51
C PRO A 62 -25.79 -7.16 -12.15
N VAL A 63 -25.54 -7.39 -10.86
CA VAL A 63 -24.29 -7.91 -10.30
C VAL A 63 -24.61 -9.10 -9.42
N ASP A 64 -23.99 -10.25 -9.69
CA ASP A 64 -24.05 -11.44 -8.86
C ASP A 64 -23.07 -11.32 -7.68
N LEU A 65 -23.59 -11.06 -6.48
CA LEU A 65 -22.77 -10.93 -5.28
C LEU A 65 -22.25 -12.27 -4.74
N LYS A 66 -22.75 -13.41 -5.25
CA LYS A 66 -22.20 -14.74 -4.94
C LYS A 66 -20.92 -14.99 -5.75
N ASN A 67 -20.74 -14.28 -6.87
CA ASN A 67 -19.51 -14.26 -7.64
C ASN A 67 -18.47 -13.31 -6.99
N PRO A 68 -17.33 -13.84 -6.49
CA PRO A 68 -16.32 -13.02 -5.81
C PRO A 68 -15.76 -11.87 -6.66
N GLN A 69 -15.65 -12.08 -7.97
CA GLN A 69 -15.11 -11.11 -8.91
C GLN A 69 -16.05 -9.92 -9.08
N GLU A 70 -17.34 -10.19 -9.28
CA GLU A 70 -18.38 -9.17 -9.41
C GLU A 70 -18.60 -8.40 -8.10
N ARG A 71 -18.60 -9.12 -6.98
CA ARG A 71 -18.62 -8.51 -5.64
C ARG A 71 -17.43 -7.57 -5.42
N ASN A 72 -16.23 -8.00 -5.81
CA ASN A 72 -15.03 -7.18 -5.67
C ASN A 72 -15.05 -5.98 -6.63
N ALA A 73 -15.57 -6.14 -7.85
CA ALA A 73 -15.77 -5.04 -8.79
C ALA A 73 -16.72 -3.98 -8.23
N LEU A 74 -17.84 -4.39 -7.61
CA LEU A 74 -18.77 -3.47 -6.95
C LEU A 74 -18.13 -2.75 -5.76
N PHE A 75 -17.32 -3.44 -4.96
CA PHE A 75 -16.55 -2.81 -3.89
C PHE A 75 -15.61 -1.73 -4.44
N LEU A 76 -14.85 -2.04 -5.51
CA LEU A 76 -13.93 -1.10 -6.13
C LEU A 76 -14.67 0.11 -6.72
N ASP A 77 -15.79 -0.11 -7.39
CA ASP A 77 -16.65 0.97 -7.91
C ASP A 77 -17.06 1.95 -6.80
N HIS A 78 -17.57 1.43 -5.68
CA HIS A 78 -17.95 2.25 -4.55
C HIS A 78 -16.75 2.98 -3.92
N LEU A 79 -15.61 2.32 -3.78
CA LEU A 79 -14.40 2.91 -3.23
C LEU A 79 -13.90 4.07 -4.10
N ILE A 80 -13.79 3.85 -5.42
CA ILE A 80 -13.30 4.86 -6.37
C ILE A 80 -14.20 6.08 -6.34
N LYS A 81 -15.51 5.88 -6.44
CA LYS A 81 -16.49 6.98 -6.43
C LYS A 81 -16.49 7.74 -5.11
N ASP A 82 -16.39 7.06 -3.97
CA ASP A 82 -16.37 7.73 -2.67
C ASP A 82 -15.06 8.51 -2.44
N LEU A 83 -13.91 7.99 -2.90
CA LEU A 83 -12.65 8.74 -2.92
C LEU A 83 -12.73 9.97 -3.83
N ALA A 84 -13.26 9.81 -5.05
CA ALA A 84 -13.41 10.90 -6.00
C ALA A 84 -14.32 12.01 -5.44
N VAL A 85 -15.50 11.65 -4.95
CA VAL A 85 -16.48 12.60 -4.38
C VAL A 85 -15.92 13.34 -3.16
N THR A 86 -15.12 12.67 -2.35
CA THR A 86 -14.59 13.27 -1.11
C THR A 86 -13.42 14.22 -1.38
N HIS A 87 -12.60 13.95 -2.40
CA HIS A 87 -11.30 14.62 -2.57
C HIS A 87 -11.22 15.53 -3.78
N ILE A 88 -12.02 15.33 -4.84
CA ILE A 88 -12.06 16.25 -5.97
C ILE A 88 -12.68 17.58 -5.52
N VAL A 89 -11.96 18.67 -5.73
CA VAL A 89 -12.38 20.05 -5.41
C VAL A 89 -12.51 20.94 -6.62
N GLY A 90 -12.12 20.44 -7.79
CA GLY A 90 -12.08 21.18 -9.03
C GLY A 90 -11.71 20.26 -10.18
N TRP A 91 -12.04 20.65 -11.40
CA TRP A 91 -11.55 19.99 -12.61
C TRP A 91 -11.54 20.96 -13.80
N GLU A 92 -10.89 20.56 -14.87
CA GLU A 92 -10.84 21.24 -16.15
C GLU A 92 -11.11 20.19 -17.23
N GLY A 93 -11.91 20.52 -18.26
CA GLY A 93 -12.15 19.63 -19.40
C GLY A 93 -13.43 18.79 -19.35
N VAL A 94 -14.29 18.97 -18.34
CA VAL A 94 -15.61 18.33 -18.27
C VAL A 94 -16.68 19.33 -18.67
N LEU A 95 -17.51 18.98 -19.63
CA LEU A 95 -18.63 19.80 -20.12
C LEU A 95 -19.97 19.23 -19.65
N ASP A 96 -20.89 20.11 -19.32
CA ASP A 96 -22.32 19.83 -19.20
C ASP A 96 -22.91 19.97 -20.62
N GLU A 97 -23.29 18.84 -21.23
CA GLU A 97 -23.79 18.83 -22.61
C GLU A 97 -25.09 19.63 -22.76
N ASP A 98 -25.96 19.62 -21.76
CA ASP A 98 -27.24 20.32 -21.79
C ASP A 98 -27.05 21.84 -21.75
N LYS A 99 -26.04 22.30 -21.01
CA LYS A 99 -25.73 23.74 -20.87
C LYS A 99 -24.64 24.23 -21.81
N ASN A 100 -23.95 23.32 -22.49
CA ASN A 100 -22.76 23.59 -23.29
C ASN A 100 -21.74 24.48 -22.55
N ALA A 101 -21.51 24.16 -21.27
CA ALA A 101 -20.67 24.93 -20.35
C ALA A 101 -19.80 23.99 -19.51
N PRO A 102 -18.71 24.46 -18.87
CA PRO A 102 -17.97 23.65 -17.91
C PRO A 102 -18.90 23.09 -16.84
N ALA A 103 -18.87 21.78 -16.63
CA ALA A 103 -19.64 21.16 -15.56
C ALA A 103 -19.00 21.50 -14.21
N ASP A 104 -19.80 21.74 -13.18
CA ASP A 104 -19.29 21.85 -11.81
C ASP A 104 -18.99 20.45 -11.23
N PRO A 105 -17.95 20.28 -10.40
CA PRO A 105 -17.60 19.02 -9.75
C PRO A 105 -18.53 18.71 -8.57
N THR A 106 -19.83 18.60 -8.83
CA THR A 106 -20.83 18.14 -7.85
C THR A 106 -20.66 16.64 -7.60
N GLN A 107 -21.18 16.13 -6.48
CA GLN A 107 -21.11 14.69 -6.19
C GLN A 107 -21.72 13.84 -7.30
N GLU A 108 -22.83 14.31 -7.88
CA GLU A 108 -23.51 13.64 -8.99
C GLU A 108 -22.64 13.62 -10.24
N ASN A 109 -22.10 14.78 -10.65
CA ASN A 109 -21.26 14.88 -11.84
C ASN A 109 -19.97 14.07 -11.67
N ILE A 110 -19.35 14.08 -10.49
CA ILE A 110 -18.16 13.28 -10.21
C ILE A 110 -18.47 11.79 -10.38
N ARG A 111 -19.61 11.30 -9.85
CA ARG A 111 -20.00 9.90 -10.00
C ARG A 111 -20.18 9.51 -11.47
N LYS A 112 -20.86 10.36 -12.27
CA LYS A 112 -21.02 10.15 -13.72
C LYS A 112 -19.69 10.07 -14.45
N VAL A 113 -18.74 10.96 -14.14
CA VAL A 113 -17.40 10.92 -14.75
C VAL A 113 -16.64 9.66 -14.33
N MET A 114 -16.80 9.21 -13.09
CA MET A 114 -16.21 7.97 -12.58
C MET A 114 -16.95 6.69 -13.04
N ASP A 115 -18.07 6.80 -13.76
CA ASP A 115 -18.68 5.65 -14.45
C ASP A 115 -17.92 5.28 -15.74
N VAL A 116 -17.06 6.18 -16.24
CA VAL A 116 -16.16 5.91 -17.37
C VAL A 116 -14.90 5.22 -16.85
N SER A 117 -14.71 3.95 -17.24
CA SER A 117 -13.63 3.09 -16.72
C SER A 117 -12.23 3.70 -16.89
N GLU A 118 -11.96 4.31 -18.04
CA GLU A 118 -10.67 4.90 -18.40
C GLU A 118 -10.34 6.09 -17.50
N PHE A 119 -11.35 6.79 -16.99
CA PHE A 119 -11.15 7.91 -16.08
C PHE A 119 -11.04 7.44 -14.64
N ALA A 120 -11.92 6.51 -14.23
CA ALA A 120 -11.96 5.96 -12.88
C ALA A 120 -10.68 5.22 -12.52
N GLU A 121 -10.19 4.36 -13.43
CA GLU A 121 -8.97 3.58 -13.21
C GLU A 121 -7.73 4.48 -13.13
N VAL A 122 -7.57 5.43 -14.05
CA VAL A 122 -6.44 6.36 -14.05
C VAL A 122 -6.47 7.25 -12.81
N PHE A 123 -7.64 7.78 -12.45
CA PHE A 123 -7.81 8.53 -11.21
C PHE A 123 -7.38 7.69 -10.00
N PHE A 124 -7.93 6.48 -9.86
CA PHE A 124 -7.66 5.63 -8.71
C PHE A 124 -6.18 5.25 -8.61
N GLN A 125 -5.56 4.84 -9.72
CA GLN A 125 -4.15 4.50 -9.78
C GLN A 125 -3.27 5.68 -9.37
N LEU A 126 -3.50 6.87 -9.93
CA LEU A 126 -2.67 8.04 -9.65
C LEU A 126 -2.92 8.60 -8.25
N PHE A 127 -4.18 8.61 -7.79
CA PHE A 127 -4.57 9.16 -6.51
C PHE A 127 -4.16 8.28 -5.32
N THR A 128 -4.27 6.96 -5.47
CA THR A 128 -3.87 5.99 -4.43
C THR A 128 -2.44 5.48 -4.60
N ARG A 129 -1.71 5.97 -5.61
CA ARG A 129 -0.33 5.56 -5.91
C ARG A 129 0.56 5.51 -4.67
N TYR A 130 0.45 6.50 -3.78
CA TYR A 130 1.25 6.52 -2.56
C TYR A 130 0.95 5.33 -1.64
N VAL A 131 -0.33 5.01 -1.44
CA VAL A 131 -0.77 3.89 -0.60
C VAL A 131 -0.20 2.58 -1.14
N PHE A 132 -0.29 2.39 -2.46
CA PHE A 132 0.29 1.23 -3.14
C PHE A 132 1.81 1.18 -3.01
N LEU A 133 2.51 2.26 -3.35
CA LEU A 133 3.98 2.31 -3.30
C LEU A 133 4.52 2.13 -1.88
N LEU A 134 3.87 2.69 -0.87
CA LEU A 134 4.23 2.48 0.53
C LEU A 134 3.97 1.02 0.93
N GLY A 135 2.85 0.43 0.54
CA GLY A 135 2.56 -0.98 0.80
C GLY A 135 3.60 -1.93 0.20
N GLU A 136 3.98 -1.70 -1.06
CA GLU A 136 5.05 -2.49 -1.68
C GLU A 136 6.41 -2.26 -1.02
N ALA A 137 6.71 -1.02 -0.60
CA ALA A 137 7.95 -0.70 0.07
C ALA A 137 8.05 -1.39 1.44
N LYS A 138 6.95 -1.41 2.19
CA LYS A 138 6.80 -2.16 3.44
C LYS A 138 7.09 -3.65 3.25
N GLU A 139 6.45 -4.26 2.25
CA GLU A 139 6.65 -5.69 1.94
C GLU A 139 8.09 -5.99 1.53
N ARG A 140 8.70 -5.17 0.66
CA ARG A 140 10.09 -5.35 0.25
C ARG A 140 11.05 -5.25 1.44
N ILE A 141 10.91 -4.22 2.28
CA ILE A 141 11.76 -4.04 3.46
C ILE A 141 11.60 -5.22 4.42
N ARG A 142 10.37 -5.66 4.72
CA ARG A 142 10.11 -6.82 5.58
C ARG A 142 10.73 -8.10 5.04
N LYS A 143 10.54 -8.39 3.76
CA LYS A 143 11.10 -9.59 3.12
C LYS A 143 12.62 -9.55 3.04
N LEU A 144 13.19 -8.37 2.83
CA LEU A 144 14.62 -8.16 2.81
C LEU A 144 15.23 -8.37 4.20
N THR A 145 14.64 -7.84 5.27
CA THR A 145 15.12 -8.07 6.64
C THR A 145 14.90 -9.51 7.09
N GLU A 146 13.74 -10.11 6.80
CA GLU A 146 13.48 -11.53 7.07
C GLU A 146 14.58 -12.42 6.48
N TRP A 147 14.99 -12.15 5.23
CA TRP A 147 16.07 -12.89 4.59
C TRP A 147 17.46 -12.54 5.15
N HIS A 148 17.77 -11.26 5.33
CA HIS A 148 19.09 -10.79 5.74
C HIS A 148 19.49 -11.33 7.12
N PHE A 149 18.54 -11.36 8.06
CA PHE A 149 18.80 -11.71 9.46
C PHE A 149 18.57 -13.19 9.78
N LYS A 150 18.12 -13.98 8.81
CA LYS A 150 18.06 -15.43 8.93
C LYS A 150 19.47 -16.02 8.99
N LYS A 151 19.72 -16.95 9.92
CA LYS A 151 21.03 -17.62 10.11
C LYS A 151 21.54 -18.33 8.86
N SER A 152 20.63 -18.90 8.06
CA SER A 152 20.93 -19.52 6.76
C SER A 152 20.71 -18.58 5.58
N GLY A 153 20.60 -17.27 5.82
CA GLY A 153 20.47 -16.23 4.83
C GLY A 153 21.58 -15.18 4.98
N GLY A 154 21.29 -13.97 4.51
CA GLY A 154 22.18 -12.84 4.69
C GLY A 154 23.50 -12.89 3.90
N PRO A 155 24.45 -12.00 4.22
CA PRO A 155 25.70 -11.87 3.48
C PRO A 155 26.58 -13.13 3.53
N SER A 156 26.54 -13.87 4.65
CA SER A 156 27.27 -15.13 4.82
C SER A 156 26.75 -16.23 3.88
N TYR A 157 25.43 -16.36 3.71
CA TYR A 157 24.86 -17.26 2.72
C TYR A 157 25.26 -16.87 1.29
N CYS A 158 25.22 -15.57 0.97
CA CYS A 158 25.60 -15.08 -0.35
C CYS A 158 27.10 -15.30 -0.67
N ALA A 159 27.99 -15.23 0.32
CA ALA A 159 29.40 -15.58 0.14
C ALA A 159 29.55 -17.04 -0.31
N THR A 160 28.83 -17.96 0.34
CA THR A 160 28.83 -19.39 0.01
C THR A 160 28.16 -19.68 -1.35
N CYS A 161 27.08 -18.98 -1.71
CA CYS A 161 26.42 -19.11 -3.02
C CYS A 161 27.40 -18.92 -4.19
N LYS A 162 28.29 -17.93 -4.08
CA LYS A 162 29.28 -17.61 -5.12
C LYS A 162 30.42 -18.64 -5.16
N GLU A 163 30.83 -19.15 -4.01
CA GLU A 163 31.85 -20.19 -3.91
C GLU A 163 31.37 -21.55 -4.44
N GLN A 164 30.06 -21.82 -4.32
CA GLN A 164 29.44 -23.11 -4.68
C GLN A 164 28.70 -23.10 -6.03
N ASP A 165 28.82 -22.03 -6.82
CA ASP A 165 28.20 -21.89 -8.15
C ASP A 165 26.67 -22.14 -8.15
N LEU A 166 25.99 -21.75 -7.05
CA LEU A 166 24.56 -22.02 -6.87
C LEU A 166 23.68 -21.08 -7.73
N PRO A 167 22.45 -21.50 -8.13
CA PRO A 167 21.56 -20.67 -8.97
C PRO A 167 21.25 -19.26 -8.41
N CYS A 168 21.29 -19.10 -7.09
CA CYS A 168 21.19 -17.80 -6.39
C CYS A 168 22.25 -16.77 -6.81
N ALA A 169 23.38 -17.20 -7.38
CA ALA A 169 24.51 -16.34 -7.74
C ALA A 169 24.43 -15.76 -9.17
N PHE A 170 23.60 -16.34 -10.06
CA PHE A 170 23.61 -16.00 -11.49
C PHE A 170 22.23 -15.66 -12.06
N GLU A 171 21.15 -16.07 -11.40
CA GLU A 171 19.78 -15.74 -11.81
C GLU A 171 19.17 -14.68 -10.88
N ASN A 172 18.07 -14.05 -11.32
CA ASN A 172 17.24 -13.10 -10.55
C ASN A 172 16.53 -13.74 -9.33
N LEU A 173 17.10 -14.82 -8.79
CA LEU A 173 16.65 -15.60 -7.65
C LEU A 173 17.20 -15.07 -6.32
N CYS A 174 18.21 -14.19 -6.36
CA CYS A 174 18.79 -13.61 -5.16
C CYS A 174 17.76 -12.71 -4.44
N PRO A 175 17.42 -12.96 -3.15
CA PRO A 175 16.49 -12.11 -2.42
C PRO A 175 16.96 -10.65 -2.28
N TYR A 176 18.28 -10.40 -2.25
CA TYR A 176 18.83 -9.03 -2.29
C TYR A 176 18.55 -8.30 -3.60
N GLN A 177 18.38 -9.01 -4.72
CA GLN A 177 17.98 -8.41 -5.99
C GLN A 177 16.46 -8.27 -6.07
N LYS A 178 15.73 -9.33 -5.72
CA LYS A 178 14.26 -9.37 -5.78
C LYS A 178 13.63 -8.27 -4.92
N TYR A 179 14.12 -8.09 -3.70
CA TYR A 179 13.60 -7.16 -2.72
C TYR A 179 14.51 -5.93 -2.51
N ALA A 180 15.42 -5.66 -3.44
CA ALA A 180 16.29 -4.48 -3.39
C ALA A 180 15.46 -3.19 -3.17
N PRO A 181 15.87 -2.28 -2.26
CA PRO A 181 15.26 -0.97 -2.10
C PRO A 181 15.20 -0.19 -3.43
N ARG A 182 14.01 0.27 -3.84
CA ARG A 182 13.80 0.95 -5.14
C ARG A 182 13.55 2.44 -5.00
N LEU A 183 13.00 2.85 -3.85
CA LEU A 183 12.65 4.22 -3.51
C LEU A 183 13.68 4.83 -2.56
N VAL A 184 13.77 6.17 -2.56
CA VAL A 184 14.71 6.90 -1.67
C VAL A 184 14.50 6.48 -0.21
N GLN A 185 13.25 6.46 0.23
CA GLN A 185 12.89 6.16 1.61
C GLN A 185 13.15 4.70 1.99
N GLU A 186 13.07 3.77 1.03
CA GLU A 186 13.48 2.38 1.28
C GLU A 186 14.97 2.27 1.49
N GLN A 187 15.78 2.97 0.68
CA GLN A 187 17.23 3.00 0.85
C GLN A 187 17.61 3.60 2.20
N GLN A 188 16.97 4.70 2.58
CA GLN A 188 17.15 5.35 3.89
C GLN A 188 16.80 4.41 5.05
N ALA A 189 15.66 3.72 4.98
CA ALA A 189 15.26 2.75 5.99
C ALA A 189 16.23 1.56 6.05
N TRP A 190 16.65 1.05 4.90
CA TRP A 190 17.60 -0.05 4.78
C TRP A 190 18.95 0.27 5.42
N GLU A 191 19.52 1.44 5.14
CA GLU A 191 20.78 1.89 5.74
C GLU A 191 20.71 1.95 7.28
N ILE A 192 19.56 2.37 7.83
CA ILE A 192 19.35 2.40 9.27
C ILE A 192 19.29 0.98 9.82
N LEU A 193 18.51 0.10 9.19
CA LEU A 193 18.36 -1.30 9.62
C LEU A 193 19.71 -2.04 9.63
N GLU A 194 20.55 -1.83 8.62
CA GLU A 194 21.91 -2.37 8.59
C GLU A 194 22.78 -1.81 9.72
N SER A 195 22.66 -0.51 10.03
CA SER A 195 23.41 0.11 11.13
C SER A 195 22.95 -0.34 12.53
N CYS A 196 21.67 -0.71 12.66
CA CYS A 196 21.06 -1.15 13.92
C CYS A 196 21.24 -2.66 14.20
N THR A 197 21.95 -3.40 13.34
CA THR A 197 22.34 -4.81 13.55
C THR A 197 23.04 -5.06 14.89
N SER A 198 23.80 -4.07 15.38
CA SER A 198 24.50 -4.12 16.68
C SER A 198 23.68 -3.59 17.86
N GLN A 199 22.47 -3.07 17.60
CA GLN A 199 21.62 -2.38 18.57
C GLN A 199 20.30 -3.16 18.76
N LEU A 200 20.43 -4.45 19.09
CA LEU A 200 19.28 -5.32 19.35
C LEU A 200 18.86 -5.23 20.81
N ARG A 201 17.54 -5.18 21.04
CA ARG A 201 16.95 -5.29 22.37
C ARG A 201 16.76 -6.74 22.74
N LEU A 202 17.19 -7.12 23.94
CA LEU A 202 17.10 -8.48 24.47
C LEU A 202 16.12 -8.54 25.66
N ALA A 203 15.30 -9.58 25.70
CA ALA A 203 14.56 -9.96 26.91
C ALA A 203 15.52 -10.51 27.98
N PRO A 204 15.08 -10.63 29.26
CA PRO A 204 15.88 -11.27 30.31
C PRO A 204 16.33 -12.70 29.98
N SER A 205 15.59 -13.39 29.11
CA SER A 205 15.95 -14.73 28.59
C SER A 205 17.08 -14.70 27.55
N GLY A 206 17.56 -13.53 27.15
CA GLY A 206 18.54 -13.37 26.05
C GLY A 206 17.92 -13.39 24.65
N ARG A 207 16.59 -13.55 24.54
CA ARG A 207 15.86 -13.52 23.26
C ARG A 207 15.80 -12.11 22.69
N VAL A 208 16.01 -11.96 21.38
CA VAL A 208 15.81 -10.68 20.68
C VAL A 208 14.32 -10.33 20.65
N VAL A 209 13.99 -9.12 21.10
CA VAL A 209 12.62 -8.59 21.11
C VAL A 209 12.42 -7.43 20.15
N GLY A 210 13.48 -7.02 19.45
CA GLY A 210 13.41 -6.01 18.40
C GLY A 210 14.73 -5.26 18.25
N ILE A 211 14.70 -4.22 17.42
CA ILE A 211 15.78 -3.25 17.32
C ILE A 211 15.58 -2.15 18.36
N ASP A 212 16.64 -1.40 18.69
CA ASP A 212 16.48 -0.13 19.39
C ASP A 212 15.89 0.92 18.45
N MET A 213 14.55 1.00 18.45
CA MET A 213 13.82 1.97 17.65
C MET A 213 14.16 3.42 18.03
N GLY A 214 14.51 3.69 19.29
CA GLY A 214 14.92 5.04 19.71
C GLY A 214 16.21 5.46 19.02
N ALA A 215 17.23 4.60 19.04
CA ALA A 215 18.48 4.83 18.33
C ALA A 215 18.27 4.96 16.81
N ALA A 216 17.43 4.09 16.22
CA ALA A 216 17.10 4.13 14.79
C ALA A 216 16.48 5.48 14.38
N LEU A 217 15.55 6.01 15.18
CA LEU A 217 14.90 7.30 14.91
C LEU A 217 15.84 8.49 15.10
N GLU A 218 16.75 8.45 16.07
CA GLU A 218 17.77 9.49 16.22
C GLU A 218 18.77 9.49 15.05
N ILE A 219 19.15 8.31 14.53
CA ILE A 219 19.96 8.22 13.30
C ILE A 219 19.20 8.81 12.11
N ALA A 220 17.93 8.44 11.94
CA ALA A 220 17.08 8.97 10.86
C ALA A 220 16.98 10.50 10.91
N LYS A 221 16.77 11.04 12.12
CA LYS A 221 16.69 12.48 12.37
C LYS A 221 18.01 13.18 12.09
N ALA A 222 19.13 12.63 12.57
CA ALA A 222 20.47 13.19 12.35
C ALA A 222 20.84 13.23 10.86
N ARG A 223 20.35 12.28 10.06
CA ARG A 223 20.55 12.24 8.60
C ARG A 223 19.52 13.06 7.80
N GLY A 224 18.57 13.70 8.47
CA GLY A 224 17.53 14.53 7.83
C GLY A 224 16.52 13.72 7.01
N PHE A 225 16.27 12.47 7.38
CA PHE A 225 15.30 11.62 6.69
C PHE A 225 13.85 11.97 7.07
N ASP A 226 12.92 11.61 6.19
CA ASP A 226 11.49 11.78 6.44
C ASP A 226 11.03 10.80 7.53
N LEU A 227 10.93 11.28 8.77
CA LEU A 227 10.63 10.45 9.92
C LEU A 227 9.29 9.74 9.83
N GLU A 228 8.28 10.35 9.22
CA GLU A 228 6.95 9.74 9.11
C GLU A 228 7.02 8.46 8.27
N ILE A 229 7.66 8.54 7.10
CA ILE A 229 7.77 7.41 6.17
C ILE A 229 8.79 6.39 6.68
N VAL A 230 9.96 6.84 7.11
CA VAL A 230 11.03 5.94 7.56
C VAL A 230 10.59 5.15 8.78
N THR A 231 9.86 5.75 9.73
CA THR A 231 9.33 5.02 10.89
C THR A 231 8.41 3.87 10.46
N GLU A 232 7.54 4.10 9.47
CA GLU A 232 6.65 3.06 8.96
C GLU A 232 7.41 1.91 8.29
N LEU A 233 8.52 2.19 7.60
CA LEU A 233 9.36 1.17 7.00
C LEU A 233 10.22 0.43 8.05
N LEU A 234 10.71 1.13 9.07
CA LEU A 234 11.49 0.53 10.17
C LEU A 234 10.67 -0.47 10.98
N LYS A 235 9.38 -0.21 11.22
CA LYS A 235 8.46 -1.15 11.88
C LYS A 235 8.35 -2.47 11.14
N GLU A 236 8.22 -2.41 9.81
CA GLU A 236 8.15 -3.62 8.97
C GLU A 236 9.50 -4.33 8.88
N GLY A 237 10.59 -3.55 8.89
CA GLY A 237 11.95 -4.07 9.02
C GLY A 237 12.12 -4.89 10.30
N GLU A 238 11.75 -4.33 11.46
CA GLU A 238 11.77 -5.01 12.76
C GLU A 238 10.89 -6.28 12.76
N ALA A 239 9.70 -6.20 12.18
CA ALA A 239 8.82 -7.37 12.05
C ALA A 239 9.51 -8.51 11.26
N GLY A 240 10.18 -8.20 10.15
CA GLY A 240 10.94 -9.20 9.39
C GLY A 240 12.10 -9.80 10.18
N ILE A 241 12.82 -8.99 10.98
CA ILE A 241 13.87 -9.48 11.89
C ILE A 241 13.29 -10.47 12.91
N LEU A 242 12.17 -10.12 13.53
CA LEU A 242 11.52 -10.95 14.54
C LEU A 242 10.96 -12.25 13.94
N ASP A 243 10.41 -12.20 12.73
CA ASP A 243 9.96 -13.38 12.00
C ASP A 243 11.13 -14.35 11.75
N ALA A 244 12.27 -13.84 11.28
CA ALA A 244 13.47 -14.65 11.05
C ALA A 244 13.94 -15.37 12.34
N ILE A 245 13.99 -14.63 13.45
CA ILE A 245 14.43 -15.17 14.75
C ILE A 245 13.42 -16.18 15.32
N THR A 246 12.12 -15.90 15.20
CA THR A 246 11.05 -16.78 15.71
C THR A 246 10.97 -18.10 14.93
N GLN A 247 11.12 -18.05 13.60
CA GLN A 247 11.15 -19.25 12.76
C GLN A 247 12.30 -20.21 13.15
N GLU A 248 13.43 -19.66 13.62
CA GLU A 248 14.57 -20.45 14.11
C GLU A 248 14.36 -21.08 15.49
N GLU A 249 13.67 -20.40 16.40
CA GLU A 249 13.35 -20.97 17.71
C GLU A 249 12.46 -22.21 17.55
N ASN A 250 11.47 -22.15 16.66
CA ASN A 250 10.56 -23.27 16.40
C ASN A 250 11.24 -24.47 15.73
N THR A 251 12.26 -24.25 14.88
CA THR A 251 13.01 -25.34 14.24
C THR A 251 13.98 -26.06 15.18
N LYS A 252 14.30 -25.50 16.35
CA LYS A 252 15.15 -26.16 17.37
C LYS A 252 14.38 -27.02 18.37
N HIS A 253 13.05 -26.89 18.43
CA HIS A 253 12.18 -27.55 19.41
C HIS A 253 11.28 -28.64 18.79
N GLY A 254 11.47 -28.97 17.51
CA GLY A 254 10.84 -30.09 16.81
C GLY A 254 11.89 -31.08 16.32
#